data_AF-A0A9D7VEK1-F1
#
_entry.id   AF-A0A9D7VEK1-F1
#
_cell.length_a   1.000
_cell.length_b   1.000
_cell.length_c   1.000
_cell.angle_alpha   90.00
_cell.angle_beta   90.00
_cell.angle_gamma   90.00
#
_symmetry.space_group_name_H-M   'P 1'
#
loop_
_entity.id
_entity.type
_entity.pdbx_description
1 polymer ?
#
loop_
_entity_poly.entity_id
_entity_poly.type
_entity_poly.pdbx_seq_one_letter_code
_entity_poly.pdbx_strand_id
1 'polypeptide(L)'
;MLEITQNKLDVKSEYFFNLLQRIKERPGMYLGKRSIIRLRMLLDGYGMARMELGLPRTEQESKFDRFQEWIQAKFNITSSQGWDSIILFYSVDERDAFEKFLICINNLLAGRLPEVAYVCTPNSSESTPQFTQRIASRAELILGGTRKA
;
A
#
# COMPACT_ATOMS: atom_id res chain seq x y z
N MET A 1 -41.41 12.35 -3.93
CA MET A 1 -40.14 13.05 -4.19
C MET A 1 -39.18 12.58 -3.10
N LEU A 2 -38.25 11.68 -3.42
CA LEU A 2 -37.35 11.11 -2.41
C LEU A 2 -36.23 12.12 -2.15
N GLU A 3 -36.20 12.69 -0.95
CA GLU A 3 -35.10 13.52 -0.49
C GLU A 3 -33.85 12.66 -0.38
N ILE A 4 -32.91 12.86 -1.31
CA ILE A 4 -31.57 12.31 -1.20
C ILE A 4 -30.85 13.17 -0.17
N THR A 5 -30.72 12.65 1.05
CA THR A 5 -29.94 13.26 2.13
C THR A 5 -28.51 13.47 1.63
N GLN A 6 -28.16 14.68 1.20
CA GLN A 6 -26.78 15.04 0.91
C GLN A 6 -26.02 15.08 2.24
N ASN A 7 -25.48 13.94 2.64
CA ASN A 7 -24.50 13.88 3.71
C ASN A 7 -23.24 14.61 3.20
N LYS A 8 -23.10 15.88 3.58
CA LYS A 8 -22.02 16.75 3.11
C LYS A 8 -20.72 16.31 3.77
N LEU A 9 -19.94 15.51 3.04
CA LEU A 9 -18.59 15.11 3.42
C LEU A 9 -17.75 16.33 3.78
N ASP A 10 -17.20 16.35 5.00
CA ASP A 10 -16.19 17.35 5.34
C ASP A 10 -14.86 16.95 4.71
N VAL A 11 -14.58 17.56 3.57
CA VAL A 11 -13.38 17.30 2.77
C VAL A 11 -12.10 17.65 3.54
N LYS A 12 -12.19 18.53 4.54
CA LYS A 12 -11.04 18.95 5.35
C LYS A 12 -10.71 17.95 6.44
N SER A 13 -11.70 17.26 7.02
CA SER A 13 -11.48 16.40 8.19
C SER A 13 -11.64 14.89 7.93
N GLU A 14 -12.37 14.45 6.90
CA GLU A 14 -12.74 13.01 6.77
C GLU A 14 -12.84 12.50 5.32
N TYR A 15 -11.96 13.01 4.43
CA TYR A 15 -12.03 12.68 3.00
C TYR A 15 -11.21 11.46 2.55
N PHE A 16 -10.17 11.08 3.30
CA PHE A 16 -9.16 10.14 2.83
C PHE A 16 -9.72 8.75 2.45
N PHE A 17 -10.50 8.11 3.33
CA PHE A 17 -11.10 6.81 3.02
C PHE A 17 -12.23 6.92 1.99
N ASN A 18 -12.91 8.06 1.94
CA ASN A 18 -13.89 8.35 0.88
C ASN A 18 -13.21 8.44 -0.50
N LEU A 19 -12.04 9.07 -0.58
CA LEU A 19 -11.22 9.10 -1.79
C LEU A 19 -10.80 7.69 -2.19
N LEU A 20 -10.31 6.87 -1.26
CA LEU A 20 -9.94 5.48 -1.53
C LEU A 20 -11.13 4.64 -2.04
N GLN A 21 -12.32 4.82 -1.46
CA GLN A 21 -13.53 4.14 -1.90
C GLN A 21 -13.92 4.56 -3.33
N ARG A 22 -13.85 5.86 -3.65
CA ARG A 22 -14.10 6.36 -5.02
C ARG A 22 -13.09 5.83 -6.03
N ILE A 23 -11.81 5.71 -5.64
CA ILE A 23 -10.76 5.12 -6.48
C ILE A 23 -11.04 3.64 -6.73
N LYS A 24 -11.47 2.89 -5.71
CA LYS A 24 -11.86 1.48 -5.85
C LYS A 24 -13.02 1.29 -6.84
N GLU A 25 -14.02 2.16 -6.81
CA GLU A 25 -15.18 2.08 -7.71
C GLU A 25 -14.83 2.39 -9.16
N ARG A 26 -13.92 3.35 -9.40
CA ARG A 26 -13.60 3.84 -10.75
C ARG A 26 -12.09 4.06 -10.93
N PRO A 27 -11.24 3.02 -10.83
CA PRO A 27 -9.78 3.20 -10.81
C PRO A 27 -9.24 3.84 -12.09
N GLY A 28 -9.87 3.58 -13.25
CA GLY A 28 -9.50 4.21 -14.51
C GLY A 28 -9.67 5.74 -14.51
N MET A 29 -10.65 6.28 -13.79
CA MET A 29 -10.90 7.73 -13.71
C MET A 29 -9.83 8.47 -12.91
N TYR A 30 -9.31 7.86 -11.84
CA TYR A 30 -8.33 8.50 -10.97
C TYR A 30 -6.88 8.16 -11.35
N LEU A 31 -6.64 6.92 -11.80
CA LEU A 31 -5.30 6.38 -12.01
C LEU A 31 -5.00 6.09 -13.48
N GLY A 32 -5.99 6.15 -14.38
CA GLY A 32 -5.88 5.70 -15.77
C GLY A 32 -5.84 4.19 -15.96
N LYS A 33 -5.29 3.45 -14.98
CA LYS A 33 -5.25 1.98 -14.92
C LYS A 33 -5.21 1.51 -13.46
N ARG A 34 -5.55 0.25 -13.20
CA ARG A 34 -5.31 -0.37 -11.88
C ARG A 34 -3.81 -0.53 -11.68
N SER A 35 -3.23 0.25 -10.77
CA SER A 35 -1.79 0.32 -10.55
C SER A 35 -1.50 0.73 -9.12
N ILE A 36 -0.76 -0.12 -8.41
CA ILE A 36 -0.33 0.14 -7.03
C ILE A 36 0.62 1.35 -6.96
N ILE A 37 1.48 1.53 -7.96
CA ILE A 37 2.44 2.64 -8.01
C ILE A 37 1.72 3.96 -8.24
N ARG A 38 0.78 4.02 -9.19
CA ARG A 38 -0.01 5.24 -9.43
C ARG A 38 -0.89 5.57 -8.23
N LEU A 39 -1.44 4.56 -7.56
CA LEU A 39 -2.18 4.77 -6.32
C LEU A 39 -1.28 5.40 -5.26
N ARG A 40 -0.09 4.83 -5.03
CA ARG A 40 0.90 5.37 -4.07
C ARG A 40 1.20 6.83 -4.36
N MET A 41 1.56 7.16 -5.61
CA MET A 41 1.86 8.55 -6.01
C MET A 41 0.69 9.51 -5.78
N LEU A 42 -0.56 9.07 -6.06
CA LEU A 42 -1.75 9.88 -5.80
C LEU A 42 -1.92 10.16 -4.30
N LEU A 43 -1.73 9.16 -3.44
CA LEU A 43 -1.88 9.31 -1.99
C LEU A 43 -0.76 10.17 -1.39
N ASP A 44 0.48 10.03 -1.87
CA ASP A 44 1.59 10.89 -1.47
C ASP A 44 1.29 12.35 -1.86
N GLY A 45 0.83 12.59 -3.10
CA GLY A 45 0.43 13.93 -3.56
C GLY A 45 -0.74 14.53 -2.77
N TYR A 46 -1.71 13.71 -2.38
CA TYR A 46 -2.81 14.12 -1.50
C TYR A 46 -2.27 14.58 -0.13
N GLY A 47 -1.39 13.79 0.49
CA GLY A 47 -0.79 14.12 1.78
C GLY A 47 0.07 15.39 1.71
N MET A 48 0.87 15.53 0.65
CA MET A 48 1.67 16.73 0.39
C MET A 48 0.80 17.98 0.26
N ALA A 49 -0.24 17.94 -0.59
CA ALA A 49 -1.13 19.08 -0.79
C ALA A 49 -1.82 19.52 0.51
N ARG A 50 -2.24 18.57 1.37
CA ARG A 50 -2.82 18.90 2.67
C ARG A 50 -1.82 19.59 3.59
N MET A 51 -0.58 19.10 3.62
CA MET A 51 0.50 19.67 4.42
C MET A 51 0.81 21.11 3.98
N GLU A 52 0.94 21.34 2.67
CA GLU A 52 1.20 22.67 2.09
C GLU A 52 0.06 23.65 2.37
N LEU A 53 -1.17 23.17 2.44
CA LEU A 53 -2.35 23.97 2.81
C LEU A 53 -2.51 24.16 4.33
N GLY A 54 -1.60 23.65 5.15
CA GLY A 54 -1.66 23.76 6.61
C GLY A 54 -2.86 23.04 7.23
N LEU A 55 -3.41 22.03 6.55
CA LEU A 55 -4.55 21.28 7.06
C LEU A 55 -4.07 20.31 8.17
N PRO A 56 -4.83 20.19 9.27
CA PRO A 56 -4.49 19.25 10.33
C PRO A 56 -4.55 17.81 9.83
N ARG A 57 -3.76 16.95 10.46
CA ARG A 57 -3.82 15.50 10.24
C ARG A 57 -5.19 14.99 10.71
N THR A 58 -5.83 14.18 9.87
CA THR A 58 -7.14 13.59 10.14
C THR A 58 -7.00 12.25 10.86
N GLU A 59 -8.07 11.81 11.54
CA GLU A 59 -8.11 10.46 12.13
C GLU A 59 -7.94 9.37 11.06
N GLN A 60 -8.44 9.61 9.85
CA GLN A 60 -8.31 8.67 8.73
C GLN A 60 -6.86 8.51 8.27
N GLU A 61 -6.12 9.62 8.17
CA GLU A 61 -4.69 9.60 7.88
C GLU A 61 -3.91 8.88 8.99
N SER A 62 -4.21 9.17 10.25
CA SER A 62 -3.60 8.48 11.40
C SER A 62 -3.89 6.97 11.42
N LYS A 63 -5.08 6.54 11.00
CA LYS A 63 -5.38 5.11 10.81
C LYS A 63 -4.57 4.50 9.66
N PHE A 64 -4.40 5.25 8.57
CA PHE A 64 -3.62 4.79 7.42
C PHE A 64 -2.12 4.67 7.72
N ASP A 65 -1.56 5.46 8.65
CA ASP A 65 -0.15 5.33 9.04
C ASP A 65 0.22 3.94 9.54
N ARG A 66 -0.74 3.27 10.20
CA ARG A 66 -0.59 1.90 10.70
C ARG A 66 -0.55 0.85 9.58
N PHE A 67 -0.88 1.23 8.35
CA PHE A 67 -0.94 0.31 7.22
C PHE A 67 0.44 -0.23 6.85
N GLN A 68 1.50 0.58 6.97
CA GLN A 68 2.88 0.13 6.71
C GLN A 68 3.25 -1.03 7.63
N GLU A 69 3.09 -0.85 8.94
CA GLU A 69 3.39 -1.86 9.97
C GLU A 69 2.51 -3.11 9.78
N TRP A 70 1.23 -2.92 9.45
CA TRP A 70 0.30 -4.02 9.20
C TRP A 70 0.73 -4.87 7.99
N ILE A 71 1.20 -4.24 6.90
CA ILE A 71 1.72 -4.93 5.72
C ILE A 71 3.03 -5.65 6.03
N GLN A 72 3.95 -5.00 6.75
CA GLN A 72 5.20 -5.62 7.19
C GLN A 72 4.94 -6.86 8.04
N ALA A 73 3.99 -6.80 8.98
CA ALA A 73 3.58 -7.95 9.78
C ALA A 73 2.94 -9.06 8.92
N LYS A 74 2.09 -8.71 7.96
CA LYS A 74 1.43 -9.69 7.07
C LYS A 74 2.41 -10.51 6.25
N PHE A 75 3.46 -9.87 5.73
CA PHE A 75 4.44 -10.50 4.85
C PHE A 75 5.75 -10.87 5.55
N ASN A 76 5.83 -10.68 6.87
CA ASN A 76 7.03 -10.89 7.68
C ASN A 76 8.27 -10.17 7.13
N ILE A 77 8.11 -8.88 6.80
CA ILE A 77 9.15 -8.03 6.23
C ILE A 77 9.67 -7.06 7.30
N THR A 78 10.99 -7.06 7.51
CA THR A 78 11.69 -6.12 8.41
C THR A 78 12.41 -4.99 7.68
N SER A 79 12.40 -5.02 6.34
CA SER A 79 13.06 -3.99 5.52
C SER A 79 12.27 -2.67 5.45
N SER A 80 12.96 -1.59 5.11
CA SER A 80 12.41 -0.21 5.02
C SER A 80 11.60 0.07 3.74
N GLN A 81 11.29 -0.94 2.93
CA GLN A 81 10.52 -0.78 1.71
C GLN A 81 9.09 -0.32 2.01
N GLY A 82 8.55 0.55 1.15
CA GLY A 82 7.16 0.98 1.25
C GLY A 82 6.18 -0.18 1.03
N TRP A 83 4.99 -0.08 1.65
CA TRP A 83 3.91 -1.05 1.50
C TRP A 83 3.58 -1.37 0.04
N ASP A 84 3.68 -0.39 -0.87
CA ASP A 84 3.45 -0.54 -2.31
C ASP A 84 4.44 -1.52 -2.94
N SER A 85 5.72 -1.40 -2.57
CA SER A 85 6.79 -2.28 -3.05
C SER A 85 6.68 -3.68 -2.47
N ILE A 86 6.35 -3.79 -1.17
CA ILE A 86 6.09 -5.08 -0.52
C ILE A 86 4.93 -5.79 -1.21
N ILE A 87 3.79 -5.11 -1.40
CA ILE A 87 2.62 -5.71 -2.04
C ILE A 87 2.93 -6.11 -3.49
N LEU A 88 3.60 -5.24 -4.25
CA LEU A 88 3.99 -5.52 -5.63
C LEU A 88 4.92 -6.74 -5.73
N PHE A 89 5.84 -6.91 -4.77
CA PHE A 89 6.76 -8.05 -4.73
C PHE A 89 6.01 -9.39 -4.59
N TYR A 90 4.95 -9.42 -3.79
CA TYR A 90 4.10 -10.60 -3.62
C TYR A 90 2.96 -10.67 -4.65
N SER A 91 3.07 -9.93 -5.75
CA SER A 91 2.05 -9.83 -6.79
C SER A 91 2.53 -10.28 -8.15
N VAL A 92 1.57 -10.73 -8.97
CA VAL A 92 1.85 -11.14 -10.36
C VAL A 92 2.17 -9.92 -11.22
N ASP A 93 1.40 -8.85 -11.03
CA ASP A 93 1.55 -7.58 -11.74
C ASP A 93 1.00 -6.41 -10.90
N GLU A 94 1.06 -5.18 -11.46
CA GLU A 94 0.54 -3.98 -10.79
C GLU A 94 -0.96 -4.02 -10.50
N ARG A 95 -1.74 -4.74 -11.31
CA ARG A 95 -3.20 -4.84 -11.16
C ARG A 95 -3.53 -5.74 -9.98
N ASP A 96 -2.90 -6.91 -9.91
CA ASP A 96 -3.02 -7.82 -8.76
C ASP A 96 -2.55 -7.14 -7.46
N ALA A 97 -1.46 -6.37 -7.52
CA ALA A 97 -0.98 -5.59 -6.38
C ALA A 97 -2.01 -4.55 -5.90
N PHE A 98 -2.66 -3.87 -6.85
CA PHE A 98 -3.74 -2.93 -6.53
C PHE A 98 -4.92 -3.62 -5.84
N GLU A 99 -5.36 -4.78 -6.32
CA GLU A 99 -6.45 -5.53 -5.69
C GLU A 99 -6.05 -6.05 -4.30
N LYS A 100 -4.82 -6.53 -4.12
CA LYS A 100 -4.29 -6.93 -2.81
C LYS A 100 -4.22 -5.77 -1.83
N PHE A 101 -3.82 -4.58 -2.27
CA PHE A 101 -3.88 -3.38 -1.45
C PHE A 101 -5.30 -3.14 -0.93
N LEU A 102 -6.31 -3.19 -1.81
CA LEU A 102 -7.71 -2.99 -1.41
C LEU A 102 -8.17 -4.02 -0.37
N ILE A 103 -7.77 -5.28 -0.51
CA ILE A 103 -8.06 -6.32 0.49
C ILE A 103 -7.38 -6.00 1.82
N CYS A 104 -6.09 -5.67 1.78
CA CYS A 104 -5.30 -5.38 2.97
C CYS A 104 -5.84 -4.18 3.74
N ILE A 105 -6.16 -3.08 3.05
CA ILE A 105 -6.69 -1.89 3.72
C ILE A 105 -8.07 -2.15 4.31
N ASN A 106 -8.95 -2.89 3.61
CA ASN A 106 -10.25 -3.27 4.16
C ASN A 106 -10.09 -4.15 5.42
N ASN A 107 -9.12 -5.06 5.43
CA ASN A 107 -8.83 -5.89 6.60
C ASN A 107 -8.32 -5.06 7.79
N LEU A 108 -7.40 -4.11 7.55
CA LEU A 108 -6.94 -3.18 8.59
C LEU A 108 -8.13 -2.39 9.18
N LEU A 109 -8.99 -1.83 8.32
CA LEU A 109 -10.13 -1.03 8.76
C LEU A 109 -11.20 -1.84 9.49
N ALA A 110 -11.35 -3.12 9.15
CA ALA A 110 -12.20 -4.05 9.87
C ALA A 110 -11.59 -4.54 11.21
N GLY A 111 -10.40 -4.06 11.58
CA GLY A 111 -9.70 -4.48 12.81
C GLY A 111 -9.17 -5.91 12.74
N ARG A 112 -9.07 -6.51 11.55
CA ARG A 112 -8.54 -7.85 11.38
C ARG A 112 -7.01 -7.81 11.51
N LEU A 113 -6.48 -8.72 12.32
CA LEU A 113 -5.04 -8.93 12.41
C LEU A 113 -4.52 -9.42 11.05
N PRO A 114 -3.27 -9.09 10.72
CA PRO A 114 -2.64 -9.60 9.51
C PRO A 114 -2.51 -11.13 9.65
N GLU A 115 -3.38 -11.87 8.97
CA GLU A 115 -3.16 -13.30 8.78
C GLU A 115 -1.89 -13.42 7.94
N VAL A 116 -0.84 -13.97 8.58
CA VAL A 116 0.46 -14.17 7.97
C VAL A 116 0.22 -14.88 6.66
N ALA A 117 0.66 -14.27 5.56
CA ALA A 117 0.62 -14.97 4.28
C ALA A 117 1.60 -16.13 4.43
N TYR A 118 1.10 -17.33 4.76
CA TYR A 118 1.89 -18.55 4.70
C TYR A 118 2.41 -18.63 3.27
N VAL A 119 3.68 -18.32 3.14
CA VAL A 119 4.43 -18.32 1.89
C VAL A 119 4.16 -19.67 1.24
N CYS A 120 3.93 -19.70 -0.08
CA CYS A 120 4.10 -20.93 -0.85
C CYS A 120 5.50 -21.46 -0.55
N THR A 121 5.58 -22.39 0.40
CA THR A 121 6.76 -23.20 0.61
C THR A 121 6.92 -24.02 -0.67
N PRO A 122 8.05 -23.94 -1.38
CA PRO A 122 8.46 -25.12 -2.11
C PRO A 122 8.69 -26.19 -1.04
N ASN A 123 7.98 -27.30 -1.17
CA ASN A 123 7.91 -28.41 -0.22
C ASN A 123 9.21 -28.68 0.56
N SER A 124 9.01 -28.82 1.88
CA SER A 124 9.64 -29.72 2.87
C SER A 124 11.15 -29.96 2.82
N SER A 125 11.75 -29.81 4.02
CA SER A 125 13.13 -30.12 4.43
C SER A 125 14.21 -29.23 3.83
N GLU A 126 14.37 -28.02 4.36
CA GLU A 126 15.69 -27.44 4.58
C GLU A 126 15.58 -26.22 5.49
N SER A 127 16.10 -26.38 6.71
CA SER A 127 16.31 -25.30 7.67
C SER A 127 17.37 -24.35 7.12
N THR A 128 17.04 -23.04 6.95
CA THR A 128 17.91 -21.82 6.99
C THR A 128 19.30 -21.89 6.30
N PRO A 129 19.79 -20.93 5.46
CA PRO A 129 19.56 -19.48 5.48
C PRO A 129 19.70 -18.79 4.08
N GLN A 130 19.09 -19.32 3.01
CA GLN A 130 19.33 -18.80 1.65
C GLN A 130 18.39 -17.65 1.22
N PHE A 131 17.31 -17.39 1.95
CA PHE A 131 16.31 -16.39 1.55
C PHE A 131 16.81 -14.94 1.71
N THR A 132 17.66 -14.68 2.72
CA THR A 132 18.33 -13.38 2.91
C THR A 132 19.41 -13.09 1.85
N GLN A 133 20.00 -14.12 1.23
CA GLN A 133 21.00 -13.93 0.15
C GLN A 133 20.38 -13.47 -1.18
N ARG A 134 19.11 -13.80 -1.44
CA ARG A 134 18.40 -13.35 -2.64
C ARG A 134 18.00 -11.88 -2.59
N ILE A 135 17.84 -11.31 -1.40
CA ILE A 135 17.55 -9.88 -1.18
C ILE A 135 18.80 -9.04 -1.48
N ALA A 136 20.00 -9.50 -1.09
CA ALA A 136 21.26 -8.81 -1.38
C ALA A 136 21.61 -8.83 -2.89
N SER A 137 21.43 -9.97 -3.56
CA SER A 137 21.86 -10.13 -4.96
C SER A 137 21.05 -9.32 -5.99
N ARG A 138 19.81 -8.92 -5.66
CA ARG A 138 18.98 -8.11 -6.58
C ARG A 138 19.07 -6.60 -6.29
N ALA A 139 19.48 -6.21 -5.08
CA ALA A 139 19.79 -4.82 -4.75
C ALA A 139 21.13 -4.37 -5.36
N GLU A 140 22.13 -5.26 -5.39
CA GLU A 140 23.44 -4.96 -6.00
C GLU A 140 23.37 -4.76 -7.52
N LEU A 141 22.43 -5.42 -8.21
CA LEU A 141 22.23 -5.27 -9.66
C LEU A 141 21.60 -3.92 -10.05
N ILE A 142 20.98 -3.20 -9.10
CA ILE A 142 20.31 -1.91 -9.34
C ILE A 142 21.19 -0.74 -8.90
N LEU A 143 22.12 -0.94 -7.96
CA LEU A 143 23.00 0.11 -7.41
C LEU A 143 24.44 0.11 -7.96
N GLY A 144 24.87 -0.94 -8.68
CA GLY A 144 26.24 -1.05 -9.23
C GLY A 144 26.57 -0.19 -10.45
N GLY A 145 25.71 0.75 -10.82
CA GLY A 145 25.84 1.58 -12.02
C GLY A 145 26.48 2.96 -11.82
N THR A 146 27.47 3.14 -10.93
CA THR A 146 28.27 4.39 -10.93
C THR A 146 29.77 4.16 -10.74
N ARG A 147 30.48 4.48 -11.83
CA ARG A 147 31.93 4.65 -12.08
C ARG A 147 32.87 4.86 -10.89
N LYS A 148 34.09 4.30 -11.05
CA LYS A 148 35.44 4.94 -11.06
C LYS A 148 36.47 3.85 -10.69
N ALA A 149 37.67 3.77 -11.21
CA ALA A 149 38.44 4.46 -12.25
C ALA A 149 39.51 3.46 -12.72
#